data_AF-A0A7K7Z138-F1
#
_entry.id   AF-A0A7K7Z138-F1
#
_cell.length_a   1.000
_cell.length_b   1.000
_cell.length_c   1.000
_cell.angle_alpha   90.00
_cell.angle_beta   90.00
_cell.angle_gamma   90.00
#
_symmetry.space_group_name_H-M   'P 1'
#
loop_
_entity.id
_entity.type
_entity.pdbx_description
1 polymer ?
#
loop_
_entity_poly.entity_id
_entity_poly.type
_entity_poly.pdbx_seq_one_letter_code
_entity_poly.pdbx_strand_id
1 'polypeptide(L)'
;TLALLPIAVATVTNDVVFLDMAPDSFDDQYRDCGPAMTEELLALNRSDLEQNPLFAQVWVKAAAEWQSQRAPVSPLSPAQAIAITAYTMKEVYEKFNAAVRTVGRSSQVYRDKFHFKTLHFLLTQALVTLKEAQKRQCHEVFLEVCGYWFEAQPGATVRFGKFVPMGINERTSECEGTETLFKVHTCH
;
A
#
# COMPACT_ATOMS: atom_id res chain seq x y z
N THR A 1 -33.79 41.84 -28.78
CA THR A 1 -32.36 41.58 -28.50
C THR A 1 -32.29 40.38 -27.56
N LEU A 2 -31.98 39.18 -28.09
CA LEU A 2 -31.75 38.00 -27.23
C LEU A 2 -30.34 38.10 -26.65
N ALA A 3 -30.24 38.10 -25.31
CA ALA A 3 -28.97 38.00 -24.60
C ALA A 3 -28.63 36.51 -24.42
N LEU A 4 -27.55 36.06 -25.06
CA LEU A 4 -26.93 34.77 -24.78
C LEU A 4 -26.15 34.89 -23.46
N LEU A 5 -26.61 34.16 -22.45
CA LEU A 5 -25.86 33.98 -21.20
C LEU A 5 -24.68 33.06 -21.47
N PRO A 6 -23.44 33.43 -21.09
CA PRO A 6 -22.29 32.56 -21.24
C PRO A 6 -22.43 31.39 -20.26
N ILE A 7 -22.47 30.17 -20.80
CA ILE A 7 -22.33 28.95 -20.00
C ILE A 7 -20.87 28.91 -19.56
N ALA A 8 -20.64 29.11 -18.26
CA ALA A 8 -19.34 28.87 -17.67
C ALA A 8 -19.07 27.36 -17.71
N VAL A 9 -18.20 26.94 -18.62
CA VAL A 9 -17.66 25.58 -18.63
C VAL A 9 -16.70 25.50 -17.45
N ALA A 10 -17.12 24.82 -16.39
CA ALA A 10 -16.22 24.50 -15.27
C ALA A 10 -15.10 23.59 -15.80
N THR A 11 -13.89 24.13 -15.90
CA THR A 11 -12.71 23.31 -16.18
C THR A 11 -12.40 22.49 -14.95
N VAL A 12 -12.67 21.18 -15.00
CA VAL A 12 -12.20 20.23 -13.99
C VAL A 12 -10.67 20.24 -14.07
N THR A 13 -10.02 20.85 -13.09
CA THR A 13 -8.57 20.76 -12.92
C THR A 13 -8.27 19.39 -12.34
N ASN A 14 -7.79 18.46 -13.16
CA ASN A 14 -7.32 17.18 -12.67
C ASN A 14 -5.95 17.36 -12.00
N ASP A 15 -5.73 16.68 -10.88
CA ASP A 15 -4.42 16.66 -10.22
C ASP A 15 -3.46 15.75 -11.00
N VAL A 16 -2.37 16.34 -11.51
CA VAL A 16 -1.29 15.61 -12.19
C VAL A 16 -0.22 15.22 -11.17
N VAL A 17 0.11 13.94 -11.12
CA VAL A 17 1.12 13.34 -10.26
C VAL A 17 2.29 12.86 -11.12
N PHE A 18 3.44 13.52 -10.98
CA PHE A 18 4.66 13.05 -11.63
C PHE A 18 5.23 11.84 -10.87
N LEU A 19 5.46 10.76 -11.60
CA LEU A 19 6.07 9.54 -11.08
C LEU A 19 7.59 9.68 -11.07
N ASP A 20 8.19 9.23 -9.98
CA ASP A 20 9.64 9.20 -9.77
C ASP A 20 10.04 7.89 -9.08
N MET A 21 11.26 7.83 -8.55
CA MET A 21 11.74 6.70 -7.77
C MET A 21 11.26 6.70 -6.31
N ALA A 22 10.35 7.59 -5.93
CA ALA A 22 9.86 7.80 -4.57
C ALA A 22 11.00 7.88 -3.54
N PRO A 23 11.86 8.90 -3.59
CA PRO A 23 13.06 8.96 -2.76
C PRO A 23 12.76 9.07 -1.25
N ASP A 24 11.60 9.61 -0.89
CA ASP A 24 11.18 9.80 0.50
C ASP A 24 10.46 8.58 1.11
N SER A 25 10.22 7.52 0.32
CA SER A 25 9.50 6.35 0.80
C SER A 25 10.37 5.48 1.69
N PHE A 26 9.80 4.91 2.74
CA PHE A 26 10.41 3.80 3.46
C PHE A 26 10.09 2.48 2.74
N ASP A 27 11.11 1.85 2.17
CA ASP A 27 10.96 0.70 1.26
C ASP A 27 11.85 -0.49 1.66
N ASP A 28 12.11 -0.62 2.97
CA ASP A 28 12.99 -1.66 3.51
C ASP A 28 12.50 -3.06 3.15
N GLN A 29 13.41 -3.86 2.60
CA GLN A 29 13.17 -5.26 2.23
C GLN A 29 13.60 -6.22 3.34
N TYR A 30 14.17 -5.69 4.43
CA TYR A 30 14.67 -6.41 5.59
C TYR A 30 15.65 -7.53 5.24
N ARG A 31 16.47 -7.28 4.20
CA ARG A 31 17.54 -8.18 3.80
C ARG A 31 18.57 -8.25 4.92
N ASP A 32 18.97 -9.45 5.29
CA ASP A 32 19.97 -9.74 6.33
C ASP A 32 19.60 -9.36 7.78
N CYS A 33 18.51 -8.60 8.00
CA CYS A 33 18.00 -8.25 9.33
C CYS A 33 16.65 -8.88 9.68
N GLY A 34 16.03 -9.64 8.77
CA GLY A 34 14.75 -10.31 8.99
C GLY A 34 14.65 -11.13 10.29
N PRO A 35 15.65 -11.99 10.63
CA PRO A 35 15.65 -12.72 11.89
C PRO A 35 15.66 -11.79 13.11
N ALA A 36 16.52 -10.77 13.13
CA ALA A 36 16.57 -9.79 14.23
C ALA A 36 15.27 -9.00 14.36
N MET A 37 14.66 -8.61 13.24
CA MET A 37 13.35 -7.96 13.23
C MET A 37 12.23 -8.88 13.75
N THR A 38 12.35 -10.19 13.54
CA THR A 38 11.39 -11.17 14.08
C THR A 38 11.49 -11.28 15.59
N GLU A 39 12.71 -11.23 16.14
CA GLU A 39 12.95 -11.22 17.59
C GLU A 39 12.37 -9.96 18.25
N GLU A 40 12.50 -8.80 17.60
CA GLU A 40 11.99 -7.51 18.08
C GLU A 40 10.48 -7.30 17.83
N LEU A 41 9.83 -8.18 17.08
CA LEU A 41 8.49 -7.98 16.56
C LEU A 41 7.45 -7.72 17.66
N LEU A 42 7.57 -8.40 18.80
CA LEU A 42 6.65 -8.23 19.93
C LEU A 42 6.78 -6.83 20.55
N ALA A 43 8.00 -6.35 20.75
CA ALA A 43 8.28 -5.03 21.32
C ALA A 43 7.85 -3.92 20.35
N LEU A 44 8.15 -4.09 19.06
CA LEU A 44 7.71 -3.19 18.00
C LEU A 44 6.18 -3.12 17.93
N ASN A 45 5.50 -4.26 17.97
CA ASN A 45 4.04 -4.30 17.90
C ASN A 45 3.43 -3.55 19.09
N ARG A 46 3.93 -3.79 20.30
CA ARG A 46 3.47 -3.09 21.48
C ARG A 46 3.64 -1.57 21.35
N SER A 47 4.81 -1.14 20.90
CA SER A 47 5.14 0.28 20.69
C SER A 47 4.27 0.94 19.62
N ASP A 48 4.04 0.27 18.49
CA ASP A 48 3.18 0.77 17.41
C ASP A 48 1.73 0.91 17.88
N LEU A 49 1.19 -0.11 18.56
CA LEU A 49 -0.21 -0.09 19.03
C LEU A 49 -0.43 0.94 20.15
N GLU A 50 0.56 1.16 21.02
CA GLU A 50 0.51 2.20 22.06
C GLU A 50 0.53 3.61 21.45
N GLN A 51 1.33 3.84 20.41
CA GLN A 51 1.48 5.16 19.77
C GLN A 51 0.44 5.43 18.68
N ASN A 52 -0.27 4.41 18.20
CA ASN A 52 -1.24 4.51 17.13
C ASN A 52 -2.58 3.83 17.51
N PRO A 53 -3.45 4.54 18.26
CA PRO A 53 -4.72 3.99 18.73
C PRO A 53 -5.66 3.52 17.63
N LEU A 54 -5.58 4.14 16.45
CA LEU A 54 -6.34 3.71 15.27
C LEU A 54 -5.85 2.35 14.78
N PHE A 55 -4.53 2.21 14.59
CA PHE A 55 -3.95 0.94 14.18
C PHE A 55 -4.22 -0.16 15.20
N ALA A 56 -4.20 0.16 16.50
CA ALA A 56 -4.56 -0.78 17.56
C ALA A 56 -5.98 -1.33 17.42
N GLN A 57 -6.97 -0.47 17.18
CA GLN A 57 -8.35 -0.89 16.96
C GLN A 57 -8.49 -1.75 15.70
N VAL A 58 -7.84 -1.34 14.61
CA VAL A 58 -7.89 -2.07 13.34
C VAL A 58 -7.18 -3.41 13.43
N TRP A 59 -6.08 -3.52 14.16
CA TRP A 59 -5.37 -4.78 14.37
C TRP A 59 -6.25 -5.83 15.07
N VAL A 60 -6.99 -5.43 16.11
CA VAL A 60 -7.95 -6.31 16.79
C VAL A 60 -9.08 -6.75 15.85
N LYS A 61 -9.64 -5.81 15.08
CA LYS A 61 -10.69 -6.10 14.09
C LYS A 61 -10.19 -7.06 13.03
N ALA A 62 -9.00 -6.84 12.48
CA ALA A 62 -8.37 -7.70 11.48
C ALA A 62 -8.09 -9.11 12.03
N ALA A 63 -7.65 -9.22 13.29
CA ALA A 63 -7.46 -10.51 13.94
C ALA A 63 -8.78 -11.29 14.07
N ALA A 64 -9.86 -10.62 14.51
CA ALA A 64 -11.17 -11.24 14.62
C ALA A 64 -11.74 -11.65 13.25
N GLU A 65 -11.60 -10.80 12.23
CA GLU A 65 -12.04 -11.08 10.87
C GLU A 65 -11.28 -12.27 10.28
N TRP A 66 -9.95 -12.27 10.36
CA TRP A 66 -9.13 -13.40 9.91
C TRP A 66 -9.49 -14.71 10.62
N GLN A 67 -9.72 -14.68 11.94
CA GLN A 67 -10.15 -15.86 12.70
C GLN A 67 -11.53 -16.39 12.29
N SER A 68 -12.45 -15.48 11.92
CA SER A 68 -13.79 -15.86 11.46
C SER A 68 -13.77 -16.53 10.08
N GLN A 69 -12.83 -16.12 9.24
CA GLN A 69 -12.56 -16.72 7.94
C GLN A 69 -11.74 -17.99 8.17
N ARG A 70 -12.40 -19.11 8.49
CA ARG A 70 -11.75 -20.44 8.57
C ARG A 70 -11.12 -20.79 7.21
N ALA A 71 -9.93 -20.28 6.94
CA ALA A 71 -9.21 -20.56 5.72
C ALA A 71 -8.50 -21.92 5.84
N PRO A 72 -8.41 -22.69 4.74
CA PRO A 72 -7.54 -23.86 4.68
C PRO A 72 -6.07 -23.48 4.92
N VAL A 73 -5.20 -24.49 5.03
CA VAL A 73 -3.75 -24.34 5.24
C VAL A 73 -3.19 -23.18 4.40
N SER A 74 -2.86 -22.08 5.07
CA SER A 74 -2.22 -20.92 4.47
C SER A 74 -0.71 -21.06 4.62
N PRO A 75 0.10 -20.68 3.60
CA PRO A 75 1.55 -20.59 3.78
C PRO A 75 1.93 -19.45 4.74
N LEU A 76 1.02 -18.52 5.02
CA LEU A 76 1.23 -17.39 5.92
C LEU A 76 1.12 -17.80 7.38
N SER A 77 1.99 -17.22 8.21
CA SER A 77 1.77 -17.20 9.65
C SER A 77 0.50 -16.40 10.01
N PRO A 78 -0.10 -16.66 11.19
CA PRO A 78 -1.21 -15.84 11.71
C PRO A 78 -0.93 -14.34 11.66
N ALA A 79 0.27 -13.91 12.09
CA ALA A 79 0.62 -12.49 12.12
C ALA A 79 0.68 -11.87 10.72
N GLN A 80 1.21 -12.58 9.73
CA GLN A 80 1.23 -12.13 8.34
C GLN A 80 -0.18 -12.04 7.74
N ALA A 81 -1.03 -13.02 8.02
CA ALA A 81 -2.41 -13.01 7.54
C ALA A 81 -3.20 -11.84 8.15
N ILE A 82 -3.06 -11.61 9.45
CA ILE A 82 -3.66 -10.46 10.14
C ILE A 82 -3.14 -9.14 9.55
N ALA A 83 -1.85 -9.04 9.25
CA ALA A 83 -1.26 -7.85 8.64
C ALA A 83 -1.86 -7.54 7.26
N ILE A 84 -2.04 -8.57 6.41
CA ILE A 84 -2.72 -8.41 5.11
C ILE A 84 -4.18 -7.96 5.32
N THR A 85 -4.93 -8.62 6.20
CA THR A 85 -6.31 -8.25 6.51
C THR A 85 -6.39 -6.79 7.01
N ALA A 86 -5.50 -6.38 7.92
CA ALA A 86 -5.43 -5.00 8.42
C ALA A 86 -5.10 -4.00 7.31
N TYR A 87 -4.15 -4.32 6.43
CA TYR A 87 -3.77 -3.47 5.30
C TYR A 87 -4.91 -3.23 4.32
N THR A 88 -5.79 -4.22 4.11
CA THR A 88 -6.97 -4.08 3.23
C THR A 88 -8.11 -3.28 3.85
N MET A 89 -8.06 -2.97 5.15
CA MET A 89 -9.05 -2.10 5.79
C MET A 89 -8.76 -0.64 5.46
N LYS A 90 -9.80 0.07 4.99
CA LYS A 90 -9.71 1.47 4.53
C LYS A 90 -9.04 2.37 5.57
N GLU A 91 -9.37 2.18 6.85
CA GLU A 91 -8.87 2.95 7.99
C GLU A 91 -7.34 2.93 8.10
N VAL A 92 -6.71 1.80 7.77
CA VAL A 92 -5.25 1.63 7.81
C VAL A 92 -4.63 1.89 6.45
N TYR A 93 -5.23 1.39 5.36
CA TYR A 93 -4.70 1.50 4.00
C TYR A 93 -4.21 2.92 3.66
N GLU A 94 -5.07 3.92 3.85
CA GLU A 94 -4.77 5.31 3.48
C GLU A 94 -3.64 5.90 4.34
N LYS A 95 -3.71 5.71 5.67
CA LYS A 95 -2.75 6.28 6.62
C LYS A 95 -1.40 5.60 6.58
N PHE A 96 -1.39 4.28 6.46
CA PHE A 96 -0.17 3.50 6.32
C PHE A 96 0.58 3.92 5.05
N ASN A 97 -0.10 3.93 3.90
CA ASN A 97 0.55 4.29 2.64
C ASN A 97 0.96 5.77 2.59
N ALA A 98 0.23 6.68 3.24
CA ALA A 98 0.66 8.06 3.39
C ALA A 98 1.94 8.19 4.26
N ALA A 99 2.02 7.44 5.36
CA ALA A 99 3.20 7.43 6.22
C ALA A 99 4.42 6.82 5.48
N VAL A 100 4.24 5.65 4.86
CA VAL A 100 5.30 4.96 4.09
C VAL A 100 5.93 5.87 3.04
N ARG A 101 5.13 6.67 2.32
CA ARG A 101 5.62 7.62 1.29
C ARG A 101 6.55 8.72 1.81
N THR A 102 6.57 8.99 3.11
CA THR A 102 7.23 10.18 3.66
C THR A 102 8.29 9.89 4.70
N VAL A 103 8.19 8.77 5.41
CA VAL A 103 9.05 8.49 6.57
C VAL A 103 10.46 8.02 6.19
N GLY A 104 10.70 7.65 4.93
CA GLY A 104 12.02 7.29 4.42
C GLY A 104 12.99 8.47 4.27
N ARG A 105 12.49 9.71 4.31
CA ARG A 105 13.32 10.92 4.16
C ARG A 105 14.46 11.06 5.18
N SER A 106 14.34 10.45 6.36
CA SER A 106 15.44 10.38 7.35
C SER A 106 15.17 9.34 8.43
N SER A 107 16.23 8.84 9.06
CA SER A 107 16.12 7.92 10.19
C SER A 107 15.36 8.51 11.38
N GLN A 108 15.47 9.83 11.60
CA GLN A 108 14.77 10.49 12.71
C GLN A 108 13.26 10.51 12.47
N VAL A 109 12.83 10.87 11.26
CA VAL A 109 11.42 10.88 10.89
C VAL A 109 10.84 9.47 10.95
N TYR A 110 11.58 8.46 10.48
CA TYR A 110 11.20 7.06 10.64
C TYR A 110 10.98 6.67 12.11
N ARG A 111 11.96 6.95 12.99
CA ARG A 111 11.86 6.59 14.41
C ARG A 111 10.67 7.26 15.08
N ASP A 112 10.52 8.56 14.88
CA ASP A 112 9.59 9.40 15.63
C ASP A 112 8.15 9.34 15.10
N LYS A 113 7.95 9.10 13.80
CA LYS A 113 6.63 9.25 13.16
C LYS A 113 6.08 7.97 12.57
N PHE A 114 6.90 6.96 12.34
CA PHE A 114 6.42 5.72 11.71
C PHE A 114 5.93 4.73 12.76
N HIS A 115 4.66 4.79 13.12
CA HIS A 115 4.02 3.87 14.08
C HIS A 115 3.25 2.75 13.37
N PHE A 116 3.89 2.18 12.35
CA PHE A 116 3.44 1.05 11.55
C PHE A 116 4.63 0.12 11.19
N LYS A 117 5.68 0.10 12.02
CA LYS A 117 6.89 -0.71 11.81
C LYS A 117 6.55 -2.20 11.72
N THR A 118 5.70 -2.68 12.63
CA THR A 118 5.22 -4.06 12.66
C THR A 118 4.39 -4.40 11.43
N LEU A 119 3.49 -3.50 11.02
CA LEU A 119 2.67 -3.72 9.82
C LEU A 119 3.55 -3.80 8.57
N HIS A 120 4.48 -2.86 8.40
CA HIS A 120 5.39 -2.85 7.26
C HIS A 120 6.24 -4.12 7.19
N PHE A 121 6.86 -4.51 8.31
CA PHE A 121 7.67 -5.72 8.38
C PHE A 121 6.87 -6.98 8.02
N LEU A 122 5.69 -7.14 8.62
CA LEU A 122 4.84 -8.31 8.38
C LEU A 122 4.31 -8.36 6.94
N LEU A 123 3.95 -7.23 6.34
CA LEU A 123 3.55 -7.17 4.93
C LEU A 123 4.70 -7.55 4.01
N THR A 124 5.90 -7.01 4.23
CA THR A 124 7.08 -7.36 3.44
C THR A 124 7.39 -8.85 3.53
N GLN A 125 7.36 -9.43 4.74
CA GLN A 125 7.59 -10.87 4.93
C GLN A 125 6.45 -11.71 4.32
N ALA A 126 5.20 -11.27 4.42
CA ALA A 126 4.06 -11.98 3.83
C ALA A 126 4.19 -12.08 2.31
N LEU A 127 4.63 -11.02 1.64
CA LEU A 127 4.88 -11.04 0.19
C LEU A 127 5.98 -12.04 -0.17
N VAL A 128 7.09 -12.08 0.59
CA VAL A 128 8.15 -13.08 0.40
C VAL A 128 7.60 -14.50 0.56
N THR A 129 6.84 -14.78 1.62
CA THR A 129 6.22 -16.09 1.85
C THR A 129 5.27 -16.50 0.72
N LEU A 130 4.41 -15.59 0.27
CA LEU A 130 3.47 -15.85 -0.83
C LEU A 130 4.18 -16.11 -2.16
N LYS A 131 5.24 -15.35 -2.44
CA LYS A 131 6.05 -15.52 -3.64
C LYS A 131 6.68 -16.92 -3.71
N GLU A 132 7.27 -17.38 -2.61
CA GLU A 132 7.83 -18.73 -2.53
C GLU A 132 6.75 -19.81 -2.69
N ALA A 133 5.60 -19.64 -2.04
CA ALA A 133 4.47 -20.55 -2.18
C ALA A 133 3.93 -20.61 -3.63
N GLN A 134 4.02 -19.51 -4.37
CA GLN A 134 3.64 -19.41 -5.78
C GLN A 134 4.79 -19.74 -6.76
N LYS A 135 5.89 -20.34 -6.28
CA LYS A 135 7.05 -20.71 -7.10
C LYS A 135 7.65 -19.53 -7.89
N ARG A 136 7.57 -18.32 -7.33
CA ARG A 136 8.10 -17.07 -7.92
C ARG A 136 7.53 -16.76 -9.30
N GLN A 137 6.27 -17.13 -9.55
CA GLN A 137 5.57 -16.78 -10.77
C GLN A 137 5.41 -15.26 -10.91
N CYS A 138 5.55 -14.75 -12.14
CA CYS A 138 5.25 -13.36 -12.48
C CYS A 138 3.80 -13.23 -12.97
N HIS A 139 3.21 -12.06 -12.75
CA HIS A 139 1.81 -11.77 -13.04
C HIS A 139 1.67 -10.47 -13.83
N GLU A 140 0.69 -10.44 -14.73
CA GLU A 140 0.14 -9.19 -15.28
C GLU A 140 -0.95 -8.72 -14.33
N VAL A 141 -0.80 -7.51 -13.80
CA VAL A 141 -1.73 -6.92 -12.85
C VAL A 141 -2.07 -5.48 -13.25
N PHE A 142 -3.21 -5.02 -12.78
CA PHE A 142 -3.80 -3.76 -13.17
C PHE A 142 -4.20 -2.95 -11.94
N LEU A 143 -4.03 -1.64 -12.05
CA LEU A 143 -4.56 -0.68 -11.09
C LEU A 143 -5.20 0.47 -11.85
N GLU A 144 -6.49 0.66 -11.60
CA GLU A 144 -7.26 1.80 -12.05
C GLU A 144 -7.24 2.88 -10.96
N VAL A 145 -6.90 4.13 -11.33
CA VAL A 145 -6.92 5.28 -10.43
C VAL A 145 -7.81 6.38 -11.02
N CYS A 146 -8.94 6.65 -10.36
CA CYS A 146 -9.86 7.71 -10.76
C CYS A 146 -9.39 9.09 -10.24
N GLY A 147 -9.60 10.14 -11.04
CA GLY A 147 -9.45 11.54 -10.62
C GLY A 147 -8.00 12.08 -10.60
N TYR A 148 -7.02 11.26 -10.97
CA TYR A 148 -5.60 11.65 -11.03
C TYR A 148 -4.99 11.25 -12.37
N TRP A 149 -4.15 12.12 -12.92
CA TRP A 149 -3.24 11.78 -14.01
C TRP A 149 -1.89 11.41 -13.42
N PHE A 150 -1.30 10.31 -13.85
CA PHE A 150 0.10 10.03 -13.54
C PHE A 150 0.96 10.19 -14.78
N GLU A 151 2.08 10.89 -14.65
CA GLU A 151 2.99 11.17 -15.75
C GLU A 151 4.43 10.74 -15.42
N ALA A 152 5.09 10.11 -16.38
CA ALA A 152 6.53 9.87 -16.38
C ALA A 152 7.04 9.95 -17.82
N GLN A 153 8.32 10.29 -17.97
CA GLN A 153 8.95 10.18 -19.29
C GLN A 153 9.00 8.71 -19.73
N PRO A 154 8.67 8.40 -21.00
CA PRO A 154 8.86 7.05 -21.52
C PRO A 154 10.30 6.57 -21.30
N GLY A 155 10.46 5.40 -20.68
CA GLY A 155 11.77 4.83 -20.32
C GLY A 155 12.31 5.27 -18.96
N ALA A 156 11.64 6.17 -18.24
CA ALA A 156 12.00 6.50 -16.85
C ALA A 156 11.81 5.29 -15.93
N THR A 157 12.71 5.15 -14.95
CA THR A 157 12.51 4.20 -13.85
C THR A 157 11.60 4.84 -12.82
N VAL A 158 10.53 4.14 -12.44
CA VAL A 158 9.52 4.62 -11.49
C VAL A 158 9.32 3.59 -10.38
N ARG A 159 8.97 4.09 -9.20
CA ARG A 159 8.64 3.26 -8.03
C ARG A 159 7.44 3.89 -7.31
N PHE A 160 6.46 3.08 -6.93
CA PHE A 160 5.31 3.59 -6.19
C PHE A 160 5.66 4.11 -4.80
N GLY A 161 6.71 3.58 -4.18
CA GLY A 161 7.18 3.96 -2.85
C GLY A 161 6.17 3.68 -1.74
N LYS A 162 5.28 2.72 -1.96
CA LYS A 162 4.26 2.25 -1.03
C LYS A 162 3.78 0.88 -1.47
N PHE A 163 3.00 0.22 -0.61
CA PHE A 163 2.24 -0.96 -1.02
C PHE A 163 1.08 -0.52 -1.91
N VAL A 164 0.79 -1.31 -2.93
CA VAL A 164 -0.25 -0.99 -3.92
C VAL A 164 -1.08 -2.24 -4.19
N PRO A 165 -2.38 -2.23 -3.88
CA PRO A 165 -3.27 -3.32 -4.23
C PRO A 165 -3.50 -3.28 -5.75
N MET A 166 -3.27 -4.39 -6.43
CA MET A 166 -3.50 -4.53 -7.87
C MET A 166 -4.32 -5.78 -8.15
N GLY A 167 -5.21 -5.72 -9.13
CA GLY A 167 -6.08 -6.81 -9.55
C GLY A 167 -5.56 -7.52 -10.80
N ILE A 168 -6.08 -8.71 -11.09
CA ILE A 168 -5.77 -9.45 -12.34
C ILE A 168 -6.66 -8.97 -13.50
N ASN A 169 -7.79 -8.34 -13.19
CA ASN A 169 -8.74 -7.85 -14.19
C ASN A 169 -8.35 -6.45 -14.66
N GLU A 170 -8.38 -6.24 -15.98
CA GLU A 170 -7.94 -5.00 -16.63
C GLU A 170 -8.84 -3.80 -16.33
N ARG A 171 -10.13 -4.01 -16.08
CA ARG A 171 -11.09 -2.93 -15.79
C ARG A 171 -12.06 -3.34 -14.70
N THR A 172 -12.16 -2.49 -13.70
CA THR A 172 -13.27 -2.47 -12.73
C THR A 172 -14.07 -1.24 -13.10
N SER A 173 -15.07 -1.38 -13.97
CA SER A 173 -15.80 -0.26 -14.62
C SER A 173 -16.46 0.73 -13.63
N GLU A 174 -15.66 1.55 -12.96
CA GLU A 174 -16.08 2.31 -11.77
C GLU A 174 -15.70 3.79 -11.86
N CYS A 175 -14.74 4.19 -12.69
CA CYS A 175 -14.40 5.62 -12.83
C CYS A 175 -15.41 6.37 -13.71
N GLU A 176 -16.16 7.31 -13.11
CA GLU A 176 -16.87 8.36 -13.84
C GLU A 176 -15.92 9.55 -14.07
N GLY A 177 -15.08 9.49 -15.11
CA GLY A 177 -14.27 10.64 -15.53
C GLY A 177 -12.83 10.32 -15.91
N THR A 178 -11.90 11.15 -15.45
CA THR A 178 -10.47 11.02 -15.75
C THR A 178 -9.86 9.81 -15.04
N GLU A 179 -9.12 9.00 -15.79
CA GLU A 179 -8.55 7.73 -15.31
C GLU A 179 -7.07 7.61 -15.69
N THR A 180 -6.27 7.02 -14.78
CA THR A 180 -4.99 6.40 -15.12
C THR A 180 -5.10 4.90 -14.89
N LEU A 181 -4.81 4.10 -15.92
CA LEU A 181 -4.69 2.66 -15.82
C LEU A 181 -3.21 2.27 -15.82
N PHE A 182 -2.74 1.71 -14.71
CA PHE A 182 -1.45 1.04 -14.66
C PHE A 182 -1.62 -0.41 -15.11
N LYS A 183 -0.87 -0.80 -16.14
CA LYS A 183 -0.65 -2.21 -16.50
C LYS A 183 0.77 -2.57 -16.10
N VAL A 184 0.92 -3.52 -15.18
CA VAL A 184 2.21 -3.86 -14.57
C VAL A 184 2.49 -5.35 -14.74
N HIS A 185 3.63 -5.66 -15.33
CA HIS A 185 4.25 -6.98 -15.24
C HIS A 185 5.08 -7.03 -13.94
N THR A 186 4.69 -7.86 -12.97
CA THR A 186 5.40 -7.97 -11.69
C THR A 186 5.87 -9.40 -11.43
N CYS A 187 7.11 -9.53 -10.97
CA CYS A 187 7.70 -10.78 -10.48
C CYS A 187 8.01 -10.71 -8.98
N HIS A 188 7.46 -9.71 -8.28
CA HIS A 188 7.78 -9.41 -6.89
C HIS A 188 6.96 -10.23 -5.91
#